data_AF-A0A7U3VS51-F1
#
_entry.id   AF-A0A7U3VS51-F1
#
_cell.length_a   1.000
_cell.length_b   1.000
_cell.length_c   1.000
_cell.angle_alpha   90.00
_cell.angle_beta   90.00
_cell.angle_gamma   90.00
#
_symmetry.space_group_name_H-M   'P 1'
#
loop_
_entity.id
_entity.type
_entity.pdbx_description
1 polymer ?
#
loop_
_entity_poly.entity_id
_entity_poly.type
_entity_poly.pdbx_seq_one_letter_code
_entity_poly.pdbx_strand_id
1 'polypeptide(L)' 'MGCAIWWCIDLSTPEGMMRGWDPNRGCERHYLFPEKFTLAEWLTDWLAGHRTFPSPQETPECPHC' A
#
# COMPACT_ATOMS: atom_id res chain seq x y z
N MET A 1 -2.41 19.73 5.63
CA MET A 1 -1.26 19.01 5.06
C MET A 1 -1.80 17.73 4.45
N GLY A 2 -1.66 17.54 3.14
CA GLY A 2 -2.13 16.34 2.45
C GLY A 2 -1.02 15.32 2.38
N CYS A 3 -1.25 14.11 2.89
CA CYS A 3 -0.39 12.96 2.67
C CYS A 3 -0.80 12.33 1.34
N ALA A 4 0.13 12.25 0.38
CA ALA A 4 -0.07 11.46 -0.82
C ALA A 4 0.42 10.04 -0.53
N ILE A 5 -0.52 9.12 -0.29
CA ILE A 5 -0.24 7.69 -0.28
C ILE A 5 -0.34 7.22 -1.72
N TRP A 6 0.77 6.75 -2.26
CA TRP A 6 0.79 6.19 -3.61
C TRP A 6 0.63 4.68 -3.50
N TRP A 7 -0.11 4.09 -4.44
CA TRP A 7 -0.24 2.63 -4.54
C TRP A 7 0.55 2.17 -5.75
N CYS A 8 1.55 1.33 -5.52
CA CYS A 8 2.27 0.65 -6.57
C CYS A 8 1.60 -0.70 -6.84
N ILE A 9 1.38 -1.02 -8.11
CA ILE A 9 0.81 -2.30 -8.54
C ILE A 9 1.92 -3.09 -9.21
N ASP A 10 2.24 -4.24 -8.64
CA ASP A 10 3.22 -5.17 -9.20
C ASP A 10 2.57 -6.01 -10.30
N LEU A 11 2.77 -5.60 -11.55
CA LEU A 11 2.26 -6.28 -12.73
C LEU A 11 3.22 -7.36 -13.27
N SER A 12 4.26 -7.73 -12.52
CA SER A 12 5.15 -8.84 -12.91
C SER A 12 4.44 -10.19 -12.85
N THR A 13 3.35 -10.29 -12.08
CA THR A 13 2.48 -11.46 -12.05
C THR A 13 1.01 -11.05 -12.35
N PRO A 14 0.18 -11.97 -12.85
CA PRO A 14 -1.23 -11.69 -13.17
C PRO A 14 -2.06 -11.25 -11.96
N GLU A 15 -1.62 -11.62 -10.75
CA GLU A 15 -2.30 -11.28 -9.51
C GLU A 15 -2.22 -9.78 -9.20
N GLY A 16 -1.26 -9.03 -9.76
CA GLY A 16 -1.24 -7.58 -9.63
C GLY A 16 -1.14 -7.11 -8.17
N MET A 17 -0.17 -7.65 -7.42
CA MET A 17 -0.06 -7.40 -5.97
C MET A 17 0.11 -5.90 -5.68
N MET A 18 -0.71 -5.37 -4.77
CA MET A 18 -0.61 -3.98 -4.37
C MET A 18 0.48 -3.78 -3.31
N ARG A 19 1.16 -2.65 -3.38
CA ARG A 19 2.14 -2.20 -2.38
C ARG A 19 1.85 -0.73 -2.07
N GLY A 20 1.78 -0.41 -0.79
CA GLY A 20 1.70 0.97 -0.36
C GLY A 20 3.06 1.63 -0.47
N TRP A 21 3.07 2.89 -0.90
CA TRP A 21 4.25 3.74 -0.94
C TRP A 21 4.05 4.99 -0.09
N ASP A 22 4.92 5.21 0.89
CA ASP A 22 4.91 6.39 1.77
C ASP A 22 6.32 6.99 1.90
N PRO A 23 6.56 8.19 1.34
CA PRO A 23 7.85 8.86 1.41
C PRO A 23 8.15 9.42 2.82
N ASN A 24 7.14 9.51 3.68
CA ASN A 24 7.30 10.02 5.03
C ASN A 24 7.77 8.94 6.02
N ARG A 25 7.90 7.68 5.60
CA ARG A 25 8.38 6.58 6.45
C ARG A 25 9.86 6.66 6.83
N GLY A 26 10.57 7.75 6.49
CA GLY A 26 11.93 8.07 6.98
C GLY A 26 13.04 7.08 6.57
N CYS A 27 12.71 6.00 5.88
CA CYS A 27 13.61 4.93 5.48
C CYS A 27 13.25 4.42 4.09
N GLU A 28 14.21 4.48 3.16
CA GLU A 28 14.02 3.99 1.78
C GLU A 28 13.60 2.50 1.72
N ARG A 29 14.04 1.69 2.70
CA ARG A 29 13.67 0.27 2.79
C ARG A 29 12.21 0.06 3.20
N HIS A 30 11.60 1.06 3.84
CA HIS A 30 10.23 0.98 4.33
C HIS A 30 9.27 1.87 3.55
N TYR A 31 9.75 2.59 2.53
CA TYR A 31 8.86 3.35 1.64
C TYR A 31 7.82 2.45 1.01
N LEU A 32 8.22 1.25 0.57
CA LEU A 32 7.31 0.22 0.06
C LEU A 32 6.93 -0.77 1.15
N PHE A 33 5.64 -0.96 1.37
CA PHE A 33 5.10 -1.99 2.27
C PHE A 33 4.08 -2.86 1.55
N PRO A 34 4.05 -4.18 1.83
CA PRO A 34 3.11 -5.08 1.18
C PRO A 34 1.68 -4.75 1.61
N GLU A 35 0.76 -4.68 0.66
CA GLU A 35 -0.66 -4.72 0.97
C GLU A 35 -1.17 -6.15 1.06
N LYS A 36 -2.28 -6.31 1.78
CA LYS A 36 -2.91 -7.63 1.96
C LYS A 36 -3.75 -8.06 0.76
N PHE A 37 -3.80 -7.26 -0.29
CA PHE A 37 -4.73 -7.43 -1.41
C PHE A 37 -4.03 -7.30 -2.75
N THR A 38 -4.54 -8.05 -3.71
CA THR A 38 -4.34 -7.80 -5.13
C THR A 38 -5.15 -6.60 -5.61
N LEU A 39 -4.78 -6.05 -6.77
CA LEU A 39 -5.57 -5.01 -7.42
C LEU A 39 -7.01 -5.45 -7.68
N ALA A 40 -7.19 -6.71 -8.12
CA ALA A 40 -8.50 -7.25 -8.45
C ALA A 40 -9.40 -7.37 -7.22
N GLU A 41 -8.88 -7.89 -6.10
CA GLU A 41 -9.62 -7.96 -4.83
C GLU A 41 -9.99 -6.57 -4.33
N TRP A 42 -9.04 -5.63 -4.38
CA TRP A 42 -9.29 -4.26 -3.94
C TRP A 42 -10.37 -3.56 -4.77
N LEU A 43 -10.29 -3.65 -6.11
CA LEU A 43 -11.28 -3.06 -7.02
C LEU A 43 -12.66 -3.69 -6.85
N THR A 44 -12.73 -5.01 -6.68
CA THR A 44 -13.99 -5.72 -6.49
C THR A 44 -14.70 -5.27 -5.21
N ASP A 45 -13.97 -5.22 -4.09
CA ASP A 45 -14.50 -4.75 -2.81
C ASP A 45 -14.91 -3.27 -2.85
N TRP A 46 -14.15 -2.43 -3.56
CA TRP A 46 -14.46 -1.02 -3.74
C TRP A 46 -15.73 -0.80 -4.57
N LEU A 47 -15.89 -1.52 -5.68
CA LEU A 47 -17.09 -1.46 -6.52
C LEU A 47 -18.35 -1.95 -5.78
N ALA A 48 -18.19 -2.90 -4.86
CA ALA A 48 -19.27 -3.35 -3.99
C ALA A 48 -19.61 -2.35 -2.86
N GLY A 49 -18.84 -1.27 -2.69
CA GLY A 49 -19.01 -0.30 -1.61
C GLY A 49 -18.54 -0.80 -0.24
N HIS A 50 -17.80 -1.91 -0.19
CA HIS A 50 -17.32 -2.51 1.05
C HIS A 50 -16.00 -1.93 1.54
N ARG A 51 -15.40 -0.99 0.78
CA ARG A 51 -14.05 -0.52 1.05
C ARG A 51 -13.82 0.92 0.60
N THR A 52 -12.97 1.62 1.35
CA THR A 52 -12.37 2.91 0.97
C THR A 52 -10.87 2.71 0.66
N PHE A 53 -10.13 3.79 0.38
CA PHE A 53 -8.68 3.69 0.23
C PHE A 53 -8.05 2.97 1.44
N PRO A 54 -7.08 2.06 1.22
CA PRO A 54 -6.40 1.40 2.31
C PRO A 54 -5.71 2.45 3.20
N SER A 55 -5.69 2.19 4.50
CA SER A 55 -4.97 3.04 5.44
C SER A 55 -3.52 2.57 5.53
N PRO A 56 -2.55 3.49 5.62
CA PRO A 56 -1.15 3.10 5.77
C PRO A 56 -1.01 2.37 7.12
N GLN A 57 -0.37 1.20 7.10
CA GLN A 57 -0.12 0.45 8.33
C GLN A 57 0.86 1.19 9.22
N GLU A 58 0.61 1.24 10.53
CA GLU A 58 1.60 1.73 11.51
C GLU A 58 2.88 0.90 11.39
N THR A 59 4.01 1.54 11.05
CA THR A 59 5.30 0.85 11.00
C THR A 59 5.86 0.70 12.42
N PRO A 60 6.37 -0.48 12.79
CA PRO A 60 7.28 -0.58 13.94
C PRO A 60 8.46 0.37 13.73
N GLU A 61 8.95 0.99 14.80
CA GLU A 61 10.18 1.78 14.76
C GLU A 61 11.30 0.93 14.14
N CYS A 62 11.92 1.44 13.08
CA CYS A 62 13.04 0.75 12.46
C CYS A 62 14.28 0.97 13.34
N PRO A 63 14.87 -0.08 13.96
CA PRO A 63 16.05 0.06 14.82
C PRO A 63 17.34 0.45 14.04
N HIS A 64 17.24 0.62 12.72
CA HIS A 64 18.33 0.98 11.83
C HIS A 64 18.09 2.31 11.09
N CYS A 65 17.18 3.16 11.61
CA CYS A 65 16.95 4.53 11.15
C CYS A 65 17.07 5.53 12.30
#